data_AF-J0PPH2-F1
#
_entry.id   AF-J0PPH2-F1
#
_cell.length_a   1.000
_cell.length_b   1.000
_cell.length_c   1.000
_cell.angle_alpha   90.00
_cell.angle_beta   90.00
_cell.angle_gamma   90.00
#
_symmetry.space_group_name_H-M   'P 1'
#
loop_
_entity.id
_entity.type
_entity.pdbx_description
1 polymer ?
#
loop_
_entity_poly.entity_id
_entity_poly.type
_entity_poly.pdbx_seq_one_letter_code
_entity_poly.pdbx_strand_id
1 'polypeptide(L)'
;MSNGMPWIRFHLYDWISDTDKMTLEQRGVYITLLVRMYDKKAPIKEDFETLARVCNCSQKKFATIVEYLTKNNKLLQTDKGLWNARVEKELKKIAWHKHREDKENVQ
;
A
#
# COMPACT_ATOMS: atom_id res chain seq x y z
N MET A 1 -7.13 -15.70 -14.60
CA MET A 1 -7.47 -14.83 -13.45
C MET A 1 -6.20 -14.57 -12.67
N SER A 2 -5.92 -13.34 -12.24
CA SER A 2 -4.67 -13.06 -11.51
C SER A 2 -4.69 -13.76 -10.14
N ASN A 3 -3.53 -14.24 -9.68
CA ASN A 3 -3.33 -14.73 -8.30
C ASN A 3 -3.25 -13.58 -7.27
N GLY A 4 -3.63 -12.36 -7.67
CA GLY A 4 -3.66 -11.16 -6.83
C GLY A 4 -4.79 -11.21 -5.81
N MET A 5 -4.75 -10.34 -4.79
CA MET A 5 -5.88 -10.27 -3.86
C MET A 5 -7.10 -9.65 -4.56
N PRO A 6 -8.25 -10.37 -4.61
CA PRO A 6 -9.42 -9.89 -5.35
C PRO A 6 -10.11 -8.71 -4.67
N TRP A 7 -9.90 -8.52 -3.37
CA TRP A 7 -10.43 -7.43 -2.57
C TRP A 7 -9.51 -7.16 -1.38
N ILE A 8 -9.59 -5.93 -0.86
CA ILE A 8 -8.93 -5.53 0.39
C ILE A 8 -9.99 -5.06 1.37
N ARG A 9 -9.79 -5.33 2.66
CA ARG A 9 -10.68 -4.80 3.70
C ARG A 9 -10.41 -3.31 3.85
N PHE A 10 -11.37 -2.48 3.44
CA PHE A 10 -11.22 -1.04 3.45
C PHE A 10 -12.01 -0.41 4.60
N HIS A 11 -11.31 -0.02 5.66
CA HIS A 11 -11.92 0.61 6.83
C HIS A 11 -12.15 2.11 6.56
N LEU A 12 -13.39 2.49 6.28
CA LEU A 12 -13.77 3.85 5.87
C LEU A 12 -13.37 4.92 6.89
N TYR A 13 -13.57 4.66 8.19
CA TYR A 13 -13.19 5.59 9.25
C TYR A 13 -11.68 5.84 9.25
N ASP A 14 -10.86 4.78 9.24
CA ASP A 14 -9.41 4.90 9.18
C ASP A 14 -8.99 5.68 7.94
N TRP A 15 -9.57 5.38 6.77
CA TRP A 15 -9.25 6.07 5.54
C TRP A 15 -9.52 7.57 5.64
N ILE A 16 -10.71 7.96 6.10
CA ILE A 16 -11.08 9.37 6.23
C ILE A 16 -10.16 10.05 7.24
N SER A 17 -9.99 9.46 8.43
CA SER A 17 -9.15 10.03 9.50
C SER A 17 -7.67 10.14 9.08
N ASP A 18 -7.17 9.20 8.27
CA ASP A 18 -5.78 9.21 7.83
C ASP A 18 -5.53 10.18 6.67
N THR A 19 -6.56 10.54 5.91
CA THR A 19 -6.40 11.28 4.66
C THR A 19 -7.08 12.65 4.65
N ASP A 20 -7.83 13.01 5.69
CA ASP A 20 -8.61 14.26 5.78
C ASP A 20 -7.81 15.50 5.33
N LYS A 21 -6.56 15.63 5.77
CA LYS A 21 -5.65 16.75 5.51
C LYS A 21 -4.82 16.63 4.24
N MET A 22 -5.00 15.56 3.47
CA MET A 22 -4.30 15.37 2.19
C MET A 22 -5.01 16.08 1.04
N THR A 23 -4.23 16.59 0.08
CA THR A 23 -4.76 17.01 -1.22
C THR A 23 -5.28 15.81 -2.02
N LEU A 24 -6.09 16.07 -3.05
CA LEU A 24 -6.61 15.03 -3.92
C LEU A 24 -5.48 14.21 -4.58
N GLU A 25 -4.39 14.86 -4.99
CA GLU A 25 -3.23 14.21 -5.59
C GLU A 25 -2.49 13.34 -4.56
N GLN A 26 -2.30 13.85 -3.33
CA GLN A 26 -1.68 13.05 -2.26
C GLN A 26 -2.49 11.80 -1.96
N ARG A 27 -3.83 11.94 -1.86
CA ARG A 27 -4.74 10.80 -1.67
C ARG A 27 -4.66 9.81 -2.83
N GLY A 28 -4.67 10.32 -4.07
CA GLY A 28 -4.61 9.52 -5.29
C GLY A 28 -3.32 8.72 -5.42
N VAL A 29 -2.17 9.35 -5.16
CA VAL A 29 -0.87 8.66 -5.10
C VAL A 29 -0.89 7.62 -3.98
N TYR A 30 -1.33 7.99 -2.79
CA TYR A 30 -1.30 7.10 -1.63
C TYR A 30 -2.12 5.83 -1.87
N ILE A 31 -3.38 5.94 -2.30
CA ILE A 31 -4.21 4.76 -2.57
C ILE A 31 -3.64 3.91 -3.71
N THR A 32 -3.08 4.53 -4.76
CA THR A 32 -2.45 3.81 -5.87
C THR A 32 -1.27 2.96 -5.39
N LEU A 33 -0.41 3.52 -4.53
CA LEU A 33 0.71 2.79 -3.95
C LEU A 33 0.22 1.65 -3.05
N LEU A 34 -0.77 1.88 -2.19
CA LEU A 34 -1.35 0.83 -1.33
C LEU A 34 -1.89 -0.34 -2.15
N VAL A 35 -2.68 -0.07 -3.19
CA VAL A 35 -3.23 -1.12 -4.07
C VAL A 35 -2.13 -1.97 -4.70
N ARG A 36 -1.05 -1.34 -5.19
CA ARG A 36 0.11 -2.09 -5.75
C ARG A 36 0.81 -2.94 -4.70
N MET A 37 0.95 -2.43 -3.47
CA MET A 37 1.54 -3.18 -2.36
C MET A 37 0.70 -4.41 -1.99
N TYR A 38 -0.63 -4.28 -1.93
CA TYR A 38 -1.53 -5.41 -1.69
C TYR A 38 -1.53 -6.43 -2.83
N ASP A 39 -1.52 -5.97 -4.08
CA ASP A 39 -1.50 -6.82 -5.26
C ASP A 39 -0.21 -7.67 -5.30
N LYS A 40 0.95 -7.02 -5.15
CA LYS A 40 2.26 -7.69 -5.15
C LYS A 40 2.58 -8.42 -3.86
N LYS A 41 1.91 -8.08 -2.75
CA LYS A 41 2.23 -8.52 -1.38
C LYS A 41 3.71 -8.29 -1.01
N ALA A 42 4.31 -7.24 -1.56
CA ALA A 42 5.73 -6.95 -1.43
C ALA A 42 6.02 -5.45 -1.64
N PRO A 43 7.13 -4.93 -1.09
CA PRO A 43 7.60 -3.57 -1.37
C PRO A 43 7.70 -3.26 -2.87
N ILE A 44 7.37 -2.03 -3.22
CA ILE A 44 7.42 -1.53 -4.60
C ILE A 44 8.87 -1.18 -4.92
N LYS A 45 9.46 -1.90 -5.88
CA LYS A 45 10.87 -1.77 -6.29
C LYS A 45 11.08 -0.85 -7.48
N GLU A 46 9.99 -0.48 -8.16
CA GLU A 46 10.05 0.41 -9.30
C GLU A 46 10.64 1.77 -8.91
N ASP A 47 11.40 2.34 -9.84
CA ASP A 47 11.99 3.66 -9.70
C ASP A 47 10.92 4.77 -9.68
N PHE A 48 11.33 5.97 -9.23
CA PHE A 48 10.43 7.10 -9.09
C PHE A 48 9.85 7.59 -10.42
N GLU A 49 10.55 7.41 -11.54
CA GLU A 49 10.03 7.78 -12.85
C GLU A 49 8.85 6.89 -13.24
N THR A 50 9.03 5.59 -13.12
CA THR A 50 8.00 4.59 -13.39
C THR A 50 6.79 4.82 -12.48
N LEU A 51 7.03 5.08 -11.20
CA LEU A 51 5.94 5.31 -10.24
C LEU A 51 5.21 6.64 -10.44
N ALA A 52 5.91 7.70 -10.84
CA ALA A 52 5.28 8.96 -11.19
C ALA A 52 4.31 8.80 -12.38
N ARG A 53 4.74 8.06 -13.42
CA ARG A 53 3.88 7.68 -14.56
C ARG A 53 2.65 6.89 -14.11
N VAL A 54 2.84 5.85 -13.28
CA VAL A 54 1.73 5.05 -12.74
C VAL A 54 0.74 5.89 -11.93
N CYS A 55 1.24 6.89 -11.20
CA CYS A 55 0.42 7.79 -10.41
C CYS A 55 -0.10 9.02 -11.20
N ASN A 56 0.09 9.07 -12.52
CA ASN A 56 -0.33 10.16 -13.40
C ASN A 56 0.11 11.55 -12.92
N CYS A 57 1.35 11.67 -12.44
CA CYS A 57 1.93 12.95 -12.04
C CYS A 57 3.39 13.10 -12.49
N SER A 58 3.92 14.32 -12.43
CA SER A 58 5.33 14.55 -12.74
C SER A 58 6.24 13.91 -11.69
N GLN A 59 7.46 13.52 -12.07
CA GLN A 59 8.44 12.95 -11.13
C GLN A 59 8.68 13.87 -9.93
N LYS A 60 8.80 15.19 -10.17
CA LYS A 60 8.96 16.19 -9.12
C LYS A 60 7.78 16.18 -8.14
N LYS A 61 6.54 16.14 -8.65
CA LYS A 61 5.33 16.09 -7.81
C LYS A 61 5.28 14.79 -7.02
N PHE A 62 5.55 13.66 -7.68
CA PHE A 62 5.61 12.35 -7.02
C PHE A 62 6.61 12.34 -5.87
N ALA A 63 7.82 12.85 -6.08
CA ALA A 63 8.86 12.93 -5.05
C ALA A 63 8.40 13.74 -3.83
N THR A 64 7.81 14.93 -4.03
CA THR A 64 7.25 15.74 -2.94
C THR A 64 6.13 15.02 -2.18
N ILE A 65 5.29 14.25 -2.89
CA ILE A 65 4.21 13.49 -2.24
C ILE A 65 4.79 12.32 -1.43
N VAL A 66 5.78 11.59 -1.97
CA VAL A 66 6.46 10.51 -1.24
C VAL A 66 7.16 11.05 0.01
N GLU A 67 7.83 12.20 -0.08
CA GLU A 67 8.41 12.87 1.08
C GLU A 67 7.35 13.20 2.13
N TYR A 68 6.22 13.80 1.71
CA TYR A 68 5.10 14.09 2.59
C TYR A 68 4.57 12.82 3.28
N LEU A 69 4.33 11.74 2.52
CA LEU A 69 3.80 10.49 3.07
C LEU A 69 4.80 9.83 4.04
N THR A 70 6.10 9.92 3.75
CA THR A 70 7.17 9.40 4.61
C THR A 70 7.24 10.19 5.91
N LYS A 71 7.24 11.53 5.84
CA LYS A 71 7.23 12.43 7.00
C LYS A 71 6.03 12.21 7.93
N ASN A 72 4.89 11.78 7.37
CA ASN A 72 3.67 11.49 8.13
C ASN A 72 3.53 10.00 8.51
N ASN A 73 4.60 9.20 8.43
CA ASN A 73 4.62 7.76 8.77
C ASN A 73 3.63 6.89 7.97
N LYS A 74 3.22 7.37 6.79
CA LYS A 74 2.29 6.65 5.89
C LYS A 74 3.02 5.78 4.87
N LEU A 75 4.29 6.05 4.65
CA LEU A 75 5.15 5.30 3.74
C LEU A 75 6.52 5.09 4.37
N LEU A 76 7.09 3.92 4.13
CA LEU A 76 8.43 3.55 4.55
C LEU A 76 9.30 3.40 3.30
N GLN A 77 10.45 4.05 3.31
CA GLN A 77 11.52 3.76 2.35
C GLN A 77 12.43 2.68 2.96
N THR A 78 12.47 1.52 2.32
CA THR A 78 13.30 0.38 2.75
C THR A 78 14.35 0.08 1.68
N ASP A 79 15.36 -0.71 2.04
CA ASP A 79 16.32 -1.31 1.10
C ASP A 79 15.63 -2.11 -0.02
N LYS A 80 14.42 -2.62 0.24
CA LYS A 80 13.62 -3.41 -0.70
C LYS A 80 12.62 -2.60 -1.50
N GLY A 81 12.54 -1.28 -1.29
CA GLY A 81 11.62 -0.38 -1.98
C GLY A 81 10.61 0.31 -1.05
N LEU A 82 9.57 0.90 -1.65
CA LEU A 82 8.51 1.61 -0.91
C LEU A 82 7.53 0.62 -0.26
N TRP A 83 7.18 0.88 0.99
CA TRP A 83 6.30 -0.01 1.76
C TRP A 83 5.36 0.75 2.71
N ASN A 84 4.36 0.05 3.23
CA ASN A 84 3.42 0.58 4.20
C ASN A 84 3.20 -0.44 5.33
N ALA A 85 3.38 0.02 6.58
CA ALA A 85 3.30 -0.84 7.75
C ALA A 85 1.90 -1.44 7.99
N ARG A 86 0.83 -0.73 7.59
CA ARG A 86 -0.54 -1.24 7.69
C ARG A 86 -0.76 -2.39 6.71
N VAL A 87 -0.29 -2.26 5.47
CA VAL A 87 -0.34 -3.35 4.48
C VAL A 87 0.36 -4.60 5.04
N GLU A 88 1.55 -4.45 5.62
CA GLU A 88 2.27 -5.56 6.22
C GLU A 88 1.48 -6.25 7.33
N LYS A 89 0.91 -5.47 8.26
CA LYS A 89 0.11 -5.97 9.38
C LYS A 89 -1.11 -6.74 8.89
N GLU A 90 -1.79 -6.23 7.86
CA GLU A 90 -2.97 -6.88 7.30
C GLU A 90 -2.62 -8.17 6.53
N LEU A 91 -1.54 -8.16 5.74
CA LEU A 91 -1.04 -9.36 5.05
C LEU A 91 -0.64 -10.45 6.05
N LYS A 92 0.03 -10.10 7.15
CA LYS A 92 0.37 -11.04 8.23
C LYS A 92 -0.88 -11.66 8.88
N LYS A 93 -1.93 -10.85 9.12
CA LYS A 93 -3.22 -11.36 9.63
C LYS A 93 -3.86 -12.33 8.67
N ILE A 94 -3.91 -12.00 7.37
CA ILE A 94 -4.47 -12.88 6.34
C ILE A 94 -3.72 -14.21 6.29
N ALA A 95 -2.38 -14.17 6.30
CA ALA A 95 -1.56 -15.38 6.30
C ALA A 95 -1.81 -16.24 7.55
N TRP A 96 -1.96 -15.61 8.72
CA TRP A 96 -2.25 -16.32 9.96
C TRP A 96 -3.61 -17.03 9.94
N HIS A 97 -4.67 -16.35 9.46
CA HIS A 97 -6.00 -16.95 9.37
C HIS A 97 -6.03 -18.14 8.41
N LYS A 98 -5.42 -18.01 7.23
CA LYS A 98 -5.31 -19.12 6.26
C LYS A 98 -4.63 -20.34 6.85
N HIS A 99 -3.47 -20.16 7.48
CA HIS A 99 -2.74 -21.26 8.10
C HIS A 99 -3.52 -21.95 9.23
N ARG A 100 -4.44 -21.24 9.90
CA ARG A 100 -5.29 -21.83 10.94
C ARG A 100 -6.44 -22.64 10.34
N GLU A 101 -7.10 -22.11 9.31
CA GLU A 101 -8.15 -22.81 8.55
C GLU A 101 -7.61 -24.09 7.90
N ASP A 102 -6.41 -24.03 7.31
CA ASP A 102 -5.75 -25.19 6.70
C ASP A 102 -5.47 -26.30 7.71
N LYS A 103 -5.20 -25.95 8.99
CA LYS A 103 -4.99 -26.94 10.06
C LYS A 103 -6.29 -27.56 10.57
N GLU A 104 -7.37 -26.78 10.63
CA GLU A 104 -8.69 -27.26 11.06
C GLU A 104 -9.35 -28.18 10.01
N ASN A 105 -9.06 -27.97 8.71
CA ASN A 105 -9.64 -28.76 7.61
C ASN A 105 -8.93 -30.10 7.33
N VAL A 106 -7.80 -30.37 7.99
CA VAL A 106 -7.01 -31.61 7.83
C VAL A 106 -7.29 -32.61 8.97
N GLN A 107 -8.16 -32.25 9.91
CA GLN A 107 -8.56 -33.05 11.06
C GLN A 107 -10.00 -33.54 10.93
#